data_AF-A0A1Q7GN60-F1
#
_entry.id   AF-A0A1Q7GN60-F1
#
_cell.length_a   1.000
_cell.length_b   1.000
_cell.length_c   1.000
_cell.angle_alpha   90.00
_cell.angle_beta   90.00
_cell.angle_gamma   90.00
#
_symmetry.space_group_name_H-M   'P 1'
#
loop_
_entity.id
_entity.type
_entity.pdbx_description
1 polymer ?
#
loop_
_entity_poly.entity_id
_entity_poly.type
_entity_poly.pdbx_seq_one_letter_code
_entity_poly.pdbx_strand_id
1 'polypeptide(L)'
;MDPKRELLRHTVATVAYRGGKAVRGAPASFATYSGDGSPRTPVKILAHIGDLYDWALSQAAGAEAWSDSEPLAWDREVERFFAALHRFDDYLASDAPLAVTPERLFQGAVADSIAHVGQLAMLRRLAGAKMKSENYSRADIVAGRVGAEQTPPKREFD
;
A
#
# COMPACT_ATOMS: atom_id res chain seq x y z
N MET A 1 16.37 -5.23 -17.61
CA MET A 1 15.20 -4.53 -17.03
C MET A 1 15.46 -3.04 -17.05
N ASP A 2 14.46 -2.23 -17.40
CA ASP A 2 14.55 -0.76 -17.39
C ASP A 2 14.81 -0.25 -15.95
N PRO A 3 15.87 0.53 -15.67
CA PRO A 3 16.17 1.04 -14.34
C PRO A 3 15.02 1.84 -13.71
N LYS A 4 14.20 2.55 -14.50
CA LYS A 4 13.05 3.29 -13.97
C LYS A 4 11.95 2.34 -13.51
N ARG A 5 11.73 1.26 -14.27
CA ARG A 5 10.78 0.21 -13.91
C ARG A 5 11.22 -0.50 -12.62
N GLU A 6 12.50 -0.81 -12.48
CA GLU A 6 13.04 -1.40 -11.25
C GLU A 6 12.91 -0.47 -10.04
N LEU A 7 13.18 0.83 -10.21
CA LEU A 7 12.93 1.81 -9.14
C LEU A 7 11.45 1.88 -8.78
N LEU A 8 10.54 1.85 -9.77
CA LEU A 8 9.10 1.83 -9.50
C LEU A 8 8.71 0.59 -8.69
N ARG A 9 9.21 -0.60 -9.05
CA ARG A 9 8.99 -1.83 -8.26
C ARG A 9 9.49 -1.71 -6.83
N HIS A 10 10.65 -1.09 -6.62
CA HIS A 10 11.14 -0.80 -5.27
C HIS A 10 10.20 0.13 -4.47
N THR A 11 9.58 1.12 -5.12
CA THR A 11 8.58 1.97 -4.45
C THR A 11 7.29 1.22 -4.09
N VAL A 12 6.86 0.25 -4.92
CA VAL A 12 5.74 -0.66 -4.58
C VAL A 12 6.10 -1.54 -3.39
N ALA A 13 7.29 -2.13 -3.35
CA ALA A 13 7.79 -2.86 -2.18
C ALA A 13 7.89 -1.97 -0.93
N THR A 14 8.19 -0.69 -1.09
CA THR A 14 8.18 0.28 0.01
C THR A 14 6.77 0.49 0.57
N VAL A 15 5.75 0.55 -0.30
CA VAL A 15 4.35 0.60 0.15
C VAL A 15 3.94 -0.68 0.84
N ALA A 16 4.32 -1.85 0.31
CA ALA A 16 4.06 -3.14 0.95
C ALA A 16 4.65 -3.21 2.37
N TYR A 17 5.91 -2.77 2.54
CA TYR A 17 6.58 -2.76 3.83
C TYR A 17 5.89 -1.82 4.82
N ARG A 18 5.69 -0.55 4.43
CA ARG A 18 5.14 0.48 5.32
C ARG A 18 3.64 0.27 5.60
N GLY A 19 2.89 -0.10 4.57
CA GLY A 19 1.46 -0.45 4.67
C GLY A 19 1.27 -1.73 5.47
N GLY A 20 2.11 -2.74 5.25
CA GLY A 20 2.10 -3.98 6.02
C GLY A 20 2.33 -3.73 7.51
N LYS A 21 3.25 -2.84 7.86
CA LYS A 21 3.39 -2.38 9.23
C LYS A 21 2.11 -1.70 9.76
N ALA A 22 1.49 -0.82 8.96
CA ALA A 22 0.30 -0.08 9.36
C ALA A 22 -0.89 -0.99 9.69
N VAL A 23 -1.03 -2.12 8.98
CA VAL A 23 -2.15 -3.05 9.13
C VAL A 23 -1.87 -4.22 10.08
N ARG A 24 -0.60 -4.61 10.27
CA ARG A 24 -0.21 -5.76 11.10
C ARG A 24 -0.67 -5.60 12.54
N GLY A 25 -1.36 -6.62 13.05
CA GLY A 25 -1.84 -6.67 14.43
C GLY A 25 -2.81 -5.53 14.76
N ALA A 26 -3.51 -4.97 13.76
CA ALA A 26 -4.60 -4.07 14.01
C ALA A 26 -5.82 -4.84 14.57
N PRO A 27 -6.41 -4.40 15.69
CA PRO A 27 -7.62 -5.04 16.20
C PRO A 27 -8.78 -4.78 15.24
N ALA A 28 -9.77 -5.67 15.18
CA ALA A 28 -10.93 -5.51 14.29
C ALA A 28 -11.68 -4.17 14.50
N SER A 29 -11.68 -3.64 15.73
CA SER A 29 -12.26 -2.32 16.06
C SER A 29 -11.57 -1.15 15.36
N PHE A 30 -10.34 -1.33 14.88
CA PHE A 30 -9.61 -0.29 14.14
C PHE A 30 -10.31 0.04 12.81
N ALA A 31 -10.90 -0.96 12.15
CA ALA A 31 -11.49 -0.83 10.81
C ALA A 31 -12.51 0.30 10.71
N THR A 32 -13.29 0.50 11.77
CA THR A 32 -14.38 1.48 11.86
C THR A 32 -14.04 2.67 12.74
N TYR A 33 -12.79 2.80 13.20
CA TYR A 33 -12.39 3.90 14.06
C TYR A 33 -12.62 5.26 13.37
N SER A 34 -13.25 6.18 14.10
CA SER A 34 -13.48 7.57 13.66
C SER A 34 -13.47 8.48 14.88
N GLY A 35 -12.41 9.28 15.03
CA GLY A 35 -12.22 10.15 16.20
C GLY A 35 -13.06 11.42 16.18
N ASP A 36 -13.49 11.85 14.99
CA ASP A 36 -14.23 13.08 14.71
C ASP A 36 -15.60 12.83 14.05
N GLY A 37 -16.01 11.55 13.94
CA GLY A 37 -17.21 11.15 13.20
C GLY A 37 -17.03 11.19 11.68
N SER A 38 -15.82 11.41 11.17
CA SER A 38 -15.51 11.35 9.75
C SER A 38 -15.90 10.00 9.15
N PRO A 39 -16.50 9.99 7.94
CA PRO A 39 -16.79 8.78 7.21
C PRO A 39 -15.54 8.12 6.62
N ARG A 40 -14.34 8.74 6.71
CA ARG A 40 -13.06 8.23 6.18
C ARG A 40 -12.38 7.30 7.18
N THR A 41 -13.03 6.18 7.46
CA THR A 41 -12.54 5.14 8.39
C THR A 41 -11.32 4.39 7.81
N PRO A 42 -10.50 3.73 8.66
CA PRO A 42 -9.34 2.95 8.19
C PRO A 42 -9.65 1.93 7.11
N VAL A 43 -10.78 1.23 7.19
CA VAL A 43 -11.16 0.24 6.17
C VAL A 43 -11.42 0.88 4.80
N LYS A 44 -12.01 2.08 4.77
CA LYS A 44 -12.23 2.84 3.52
C LYS A 44 -10.93 3.38 2.96
N ILE A 45 -10.00 3.80 3.82
CA ILE A 45 -8.66 4.20 3.38
C ILE A 45 -7.94 3.01 2.74
N LEU A 46 -8.00 1.83 3.36
CA LEU A 46 -7.35 0.64 2.80
C LEU A 46 -8.01 0.17 1.50
N ALA A 47 -9.34 0.21 1.42
CA ALA A 47 -10.09 -0.09 0.20
C ALA A 47 -9.70 0.82 -0.96
N HIS A 48 -9.58 2.13 -0.68
CA HIS A 48 -9.13 3.11 -1.64
C HIS A 48 -7.68 2.86 -2.10
N ILE A 49 -6.77 2.45 -1.20
CA ILE A 49 -5.42 2.04 -1.59
C ILE A 49 -5.49 0.85 -2.56
N GLY A 50 -6.38 -0.13 -2.33
CA GLY A 50 -6.63 -1.22 -3.28
C GLY A 50 -7.04 -0.71 -4.66
N ASP A 51 -8.00 0.23 -4.71
CA ASP A 51 -8.48 0.85 -5.96
C ASP A 51 -7.36 1.58 -6.71
N LEU A 52 -6.46 2.27 -5.99
CA LEU A 52 -5.29 2.94 -6.59
C LEU A 52 -4.39 1.96 -7.36
N TYR A 53 -4.16 0.76 -6.84
CA TYR A 53 -3.30 -0.24 -7.49
C TYR A 53 -3.97 -0.95 -8.66
N ASP A 54 -5.27 -1.19 -8.58
CA ASP A 54 -6.05 -1.70 -9.71
C ASP A 54 -6.12 -0.66 -10.85
N TRP A 55 -6.27 0.62 -10.49
CA TRP A 55 -6.17 1.73 -11.44
C TRP A 55 -4.78 1.87 -12.05
N ALA A 56 -3.71 1.76 -11.25
CA ALA A 56 -2.33 1.79 -11.75
C ALA A 56 -2.05 0.65 -12.75
N LEU A 57 -2.53 -0.55 -12.45
CA LEU A 57 -2.43 -1.69 -13.35
C LEU A 57 -3.18 -1.44 -14.66
N SER A 58 -4.40 -0.91 -14.59
CA SER A 58 -5.20 -0.60 -15.79
C SER A 58 -4.52 0.46 -16.67
N GLN A 59 -3.90 1.49 -16.07
CA GLN A 59 -3.10 2.49 -16.78
C GLN A 59 -1.86 1.87 -17.41
N ALA A 60 -1.13 1.02 -16.68
CA ALA A 60 0.06 0.34 -17.19
C ALA A 60 -0.27 -0.55 -18.40
N ALA A 61 -1.44 -1.19 -18.40
CA ALA A 61 -1.96 -2.02 -19.48
C ALA A 61 -2.62 -1.24 -20.64
N GLY A 62 -2.77 0.09 -20.53
CA GLY A 62 -3.40 0.92 -21.56
C GLY A 62 -4.93 0.83 -21.62
N ALA A 63 -5.56 0.32 -20.57
CA ALA A 63 -7.01 0.17 -20.43
C ALA A 63 -7.51 0.91 -19.17
N GLU A 64 -7.07 2.15 -19.00
CA GLU A 64 -7.30 2.98 -17.81
C GLU A 64 -8.78 2.97 -17.38
N ALA A 65 -9.04 2.47 -16.17
CA ALA A 65 -10.38 2.37 -15.59
C ALA A 65 -10.31 2.58 -14.07
N TRP A 66 -11.15 3.47 -13.55
CA TRP A 66 -11.35 3.67 -12.12
C TRP A 66 -12.58 2.88 -11.63
N SER A 67 -12.51 2.37 -10.41
CA SER A 67 -13.63 1.73 -9.72
C SER A 67 -13.55 2.06 -8.24
N ASP A 68 -14.66 2.53 -7.66
CA ASP A 68 -14.79 2.70 -6.21
C ASP A 68 -15.28 1.38 -5.61
N SER A 69 -14.43 0.69 -4.85
CA SER A 69 -14.81 -0.58 -4.25
C SER A 69 -15.55 -0.40 -2.93
N GLU A 70 -16.62 -1.17 -2.74
CA GLU A 70 -17.24 -1.33 -1.42
C GLU A 70 -16.23 -1.98 -0.46
N PRO A 71 -15.92 -1.34 0.69
CA PRO A 71 -14.94 -1.88 1.62
C PRO A 71 -15.32 -3.25 2.16
N LEU A 72 -14.36 -4.16 2.22
CA LEU A 72 -14.54 -5.49 2.80
C LEU A 72 -14.35 -5.46 4.32
N ALA A 73 -14.60 -6.59 4.98
CA ALA A 73 -14.15 -6.77 6.37
C ALA A 73 -12.62 -6.60 6.47
N TRP A 74 -12.13 -6.05 7.58
CA TRP A 74 -10.73 -5.62 7.74
C TRP A 74 -9.68 -6.62 7.23
N ASP A 75 -9.74 -7.86 7.69
CA ASP A 75 -8.75 -8.88 7.30
C ASP A 75 -8.81 -9.18 5.80
N ARG A 76 -10.02 -9.18 5.22
CA ARG A 76 -10.22 -9.34 3.77
C ARG A 76 -9.70 -8.13 2.98
N GLU A 77 -9.80 -6.94 3.55
CA GLU A 77 -9.26 -5.72 2.94
C GLU A 77 -7.72 -5.70 3.00
N VAL A 78 -7.13 -6.23 4.08
CA VAL A 78 -5.68 -6.45 4.17
C VAL A 78 -5.20 -7.46 3.12
N GLU A 79 -5.90 -8.58 2.95
CA GLU A 79 -5.60 -9.54 1.88
C GLU A 79 -5.71 -8.90 0.49
N ARG A 80 -6.80 -8.14 0.25
CA ARG A 80 -7.02 -7.43 -1.01
C ARG A 80 -5.92 -6.42 -1.31
N PHE A 81 -5.49 -5.66 -0.31
CA PHE A 81 -4.37 -4.72 -0.43
C PHE A 81 -3.10 -5.41 -0.94
N PHE A 82 -2.66 -6.50 -0.32
CA PHE A 82 -1.47 -7.23 -0.78
C PHE A 82 -1.67 -7.90 -2.14
N ALA A 83 -2.86 -8.43 -2.42
CA ALA A 83 -3.16 -9.01 -3.73
C ALA A 83 -3.07 -7.96 -4.86
N ALA A 84 -3.56 -6.73 -4.63
CA ALA A 84 -3.44 -5.64 -5.59
C ALA A 84 -1.98 -5.24 -5.83
N LEU A 85 -1.16 -5.15 -4.78
CA LEU A 85 0.28 -4.90 -4.90
C LEU A 85 0.99 -6.00 -5.71
N HIS A 86 0.66 -7.27 -5.46
CA HIS A 86 1.21 -8.41 -6.20
C HIS A 86 0.89 -8.31 -7.70
N ARG A 87 -0.40 -8.14 -8.05
CA ARG A 87 -0.80 -8.02 -9.46
C ARG A 87 -0.09 -6.88 -10.18
N PHE A 88 0.09 -5.74 -9.50
CA PHE A 88 0.80 -4.61 -10.08
C PHE A 88 2.31 -4.88 -10.22
N ASP A 89 2.98 -5.40 -9.18
CA ASP A 89 4.41 -5.75 -9.28
C ASP A 89 4.67 -6.84 -10.31
N ASP A 90 3.79 -7.84 -10.45
CA ASP A 90 3.91 -8.89 -11.47
C ASP A 90 3.88 -8.30 -12.89
N TYR A 91 2.99 -7.33 -13.14
CA TYR A 91 2.97 -6.60 -14.41
C TYR A 91 4.28 -5.82 -14.63
N LEU A 92 4.76 -5.12 -13.60
CA LEU A 92 6.04 -4.40 -13.65
C LEU A 92 7.24 -5.34 -13.78
N ALA A 93 7.16 -6.57 -13.29
CA ALA A 93 8.22 -7.58 -13.40
C ALA A 93 8.25 -8.25 -14.79
N SER A 94 7.17 -8.12 -15.56
CA SER A 94 7.06 -8.71 -16.89
C SER A 94 7.78 -7.89 -17.98
N ASP A 95 7.88 -8.48 -19.16
CA ASP A 95 8.35 -7.81 -20.38
C ASP A 95 7.24 -7.00 -21.10
N ALA A 96 6.03 -6.94 -20.54
CA ALA A 96 4.93 -6.17 -21.14
C ALA A 96 5.30 -4.68 -21.23
N PRO A 97 4.88 -3.98 -22.31
CA PRO A 97 5.08 -2.54 -22.41
C PRO A 97 4.24 -1.82 -21.34
N LEU A 98 4.76 -0.69 -20.85
CA LEU A 98 3.97 0.23 -20.05
C LEU A 98 3.32 1.24 -21.00
N ALA A 99 1.99 1.31 -21.00
CA ALA A 99 1.26 2.30 -21.81
C ALA A 99 1.40 3.74 -21.27
N VAL A 100 1.82 3.89 -20.01
CA VAL A 100 2.14 5.16 -19.36
C VAL A 100 3.56 5.12 -18.77
N THR A 101 4.16 6.28 -18.52
CA THR A 101 5.52 6.33 -17.97
C THR A 101 5.58 5.89 -16.50
N PRO A 102 6.72 5.33 -16.03
CA PRO A 102 6.92 5.02 -14.62
C PRO A 102 6.68 6.22 -13.69
N GLU A 103 7.02 7.44 -14.13
CA GLU A 103 6.80 8.67 -13.37
C GLU A 103 5.31 8.95 -13.14
N ARG A 104 4.45 8.71 -14.15
CA ARG A 104 2.99 8.90 -14.01
C ARG A 104 2.39 7.88 -13.04
N LEU A 105 2.85 6.63 -13.09
CA LEU A 105 2.44 5.59 -12.14
C LEU A 105 2.90 5.91 -10.71
N PHE A 106 4.12 6.43 -10.55
CA PHE A 106 4.65 6.86 -9.27
C PHE A 106 3.85 8.03 -8.67
N GLN A 107 3.69 9.13 -9.40
CA GLN A 107 3.07 10.34 -8.86
C GLN A 107 1.57 10.18 -8.57
N GLY A 108 0.91 9.24 -9.25
CA GLY A 108 -0.48 8.88 -9.01
C GLY A 108 -0.59 7.89 -7.86
N ALA A 109 -0.84 6.62 -8.20
CA ALA A 109 -1.19 5.58 -7.24
C ALA A 109 -0.15 5.38 -6.14
N VAL A 110 1.15 5.32 -6.47
CA VAL A 110 2.18 4.99 -5.47
C VAL A 110 2.34 6.12 -4.46
N ALA A 111 2.51 7.37 -4.90
CA ALA A 111 2.67 8.51 -4.01
C ALA A 111 1.43 8.73 -3.12
N ASP A 112 0.22 8.58 -3.68
CA ASP A 112 -1.03 8.74 -2.93
C ASP A 112 -1.21 7.63 -1.89
N SER A 113 -0.90 6.38 -2.24
CA SER A 113 -0.92 5.27 -1.28
C SER A 113 0.04 5.49 -0.11
N ILE A 114 1.23 6.09 -0.33
CA ILE A 114 2.17 6.44 0.75
C ILE A 114 1.56 7.47 1.70
N ALA A 115 0.85 8.47 1.18
CA ALA A 115 0.15 9.46 1.99
C ALA A 115 -0.94 8.80 2.84
N HIS A 116 -1.72 7.88 2.26
CA HIS A 116 -2.76 7.14 2.96
C HIS A 116 -2.22 6.14 3.99
N VAL A 117 -1.09 5.50 3.74
CA VAL A 117 -0.38 4.70 4.76
C VAL A 117 0.01 5.58 5.96
N GLY A 118 0.41 6.84 5.71
CA GLY A 118 0.62 7.83 6.77
C GLY A 118 -0.63 8.11 7.60
N GLN A 119 -1.79 8.25 6.95
CA GLN A 119 -3.09 8.42 7.62
C GLN A 119 -3.44 7.19 8.48
N LEU A 120 -3.27 5.97 7.96
CA LEU A 120 -3.50 4.73 8.71
C LEU A 120 -2.60 4.67 9.96
N ALA A 121 -1.32 5.02 9.83
CA ALA A 121 -0.40 5.05 10.97
C ALA A 121 -0.79 6.08 12.04
N MET A 122 -1.27 7.25 11.61
CA MET A 122 -1.80 8.25 12.53
C MET A 122 -3.07 7.75 13.25
N LEU A 123 -4.01 7.16 12.52
CA LEU A 123 -5.24 6.62 13.08
C LEU A 123 -4.97 5.45 14.03
N ARG A 124 -3.98 4.60 13.76
CA ARG A 124 -3.53 3.53 14.68
C ARG A 124 -3.17 4.11 16.05
N ARG A 125 -2.42 5.21 16.07
CA ARG A 125 -2.04 5.90 17.31
C ARG A 125 -3.25 6.47 18.04
N LEU A 126 -4.17 7.12 17.31
CA LEU A 126 -5.36 7.76 17.90
C LEU A 126 -6.38 6.73 18.42
N ALA A 127 -6.49 5.57 17.78
CA ALA A 127 -7.32 4.45 18.21
C ALA A 127 -6.74 3.65 19.39
N GLY A 128 -5.60 4.07 19.96
CA GLY A 128 -4.90 3.35 21.03
C GLY A 128 -4.17 2.09 20.56
N ALA A 129 -4.21 1.77 19.28
CA ALA A 129 -3.63 0.58 18.68
C ALA A 129 -2.23 0.89 18.13
N LYS A 130 -1.33 1.30 19.02
CA LYS A 130 -0.01 1.85 18.68
C LYS A 130 0.90 0.82 18.02
N MET A 131 1.82 1.33 17.20
CA MET A 131 2.88 0.57 16.54
C MET A 131 4.22 1.20 16.89
N LYS A 132 5.29 0.39 16.95
CA LYS A 132 6.64 0.91 17.21
C LYS A 132 7.13 1.75 16.04
N SER A 133 7.89 2.79 16.35
CA SER A 133 8.59 3.56 15.32
C SER A 133 9.80 2.77 14.82
N GLU A 134 10.25 3.02 13.59
CA GLU A 134 11.44 2.33 13.05
C GLU A 134 12.24 3.24 12.11
N ASN A 135 13.47 2.84 11.82
CA ASN A 135 14.29 3.50 10.83
C ASN A 135 14.12 2.84 9.44
N TYR A 136 13.26 3.42 8.58
CA TYR A 136 13.03 2.90 7.23
C TYR A 136 14.26 2.94 6.32
N SER A 137 15.23 3.83 6.55
CA SER A 137 16.50 3.85 5.79
C SER A 137 17.38 2.62 6.10
N ARG A 138 17.13 1.92 7.20
CA ARG A 138 17.79 0.65 7.55
C ARG A 138 16.93 -0.57 7.22
N ALA A 139 15.68 -0.39 6.80
CA ALA A 139 14.80 -1.51 6.45
C ALA A 139 15.34 -2.26 5.22
N ASP A 140 15.11 -3.58 5.21
CA ASP A 140 15.46 -4.43 4.07
C ASP A 140 14.29 -4.52 3.09
N ILE A 141 14.11 -3.48 2.29
CA ILE A 141 13.05 -3.39 1.28
C ILE A 141 13.63 -3.85 -0.06
N VAL A 142 13.04 -4.91 -0.62
CA VAL A 142 13.50 -5.56 -1.84
C VAL A 142 12.36 -5.57 -2.85
N ALA A 143 12.62 -5.13 -4.08
CA ALA A 143 11.64 -5.20 -5.17
C ALA A 143 11.13 -6.65 -5.34
N GLY A 144 9.83 -6.82 -5.61
CA GLY A 144 9.18 -8.13 -5.64
C GLY A 144 8.72 -8.68 -4.27
N ARG A 145 9.20 -8.14 -3.14
CA ARG A 145 8.66 -8.49 -1.81
C ARG A 145 7.46 -7.60 -1.47
N VAL A 146 6.31 -7.91 -2.07
CA VAL A 146 5.10 -7.08 -1.98
C VAL A 146 3.95 -7.68 -1.17
N GLY A 147 4.19 -8.80 -0.48
CA GLY A 147 3.20 -9.50 0.36
C GLY A 147 3.21 -9.09 1.84
N ALA A 148 2.37 -9.76 2.64
CA ALA A 148 2.25 -9.52 4.09
C ALA A 148 3.50 -9.92 4.88
N GLU A 149 4.20 -10.95 4.39
CA GLU A 149 5.48 -11.38 4.95
C GLU A 149 6.60 -10.42 4.50
N GLN A 150 7.04 -9.61 5.44
CA GLN A 150 8.07 -8.59 5.25
C GLN A 150 9.25 -8.87 6.17
N THR A 151 10.45 -8.42 5.79
CA THR A 151 11.62 -8.54 6.66
C THR A 151 11.34 -7.83 8.00
N PRO A 152 11.72 -8.43 9.14
CA PRO A 152 11.61 -7.75 10.42
C PRO A 152 12.38 -6.41 10.45
N PRO A 153 11.93 -5.43 11.24
CA PRO A 153 12.60 -4.15 11.36
C PRO A 153 14.02 -4.32 11.90
N LYS A 154 15.02 -3.74 11.22
CA LYS A 154 16.43 -3.78 11.70
C LYS A 154 16.69 -2.86 12.89
N ARG A 155 15.85 -1.85 13.08
CA ARG A 155 15.98 -0.87 14.18
C ARG A 155 14.62 -0.25 14.50
N GLU A 156 14.12 -0.54 15.70
CA GLU A 156 12.92 0.05 16.27
C GLU A 156 13.24 1.08 17.35
N PHE A 157 12.26 1.93 17.66
CA PHE A 157 12.28 2.88 18.76
C PHE A 157 11.00 2.71 19.58
N ASP A 158 11.12 2.90 20.89
CA ASP A 158 9.99 2.93 21.83
C ASP A 158 9.26 4.27 21.80
#